data_AF-A0A9P6E356-F1
#
_entry.id   AF-A0A9P6E356-F1
#
_cell.length_a   1.000
_cell.length_b   1.000
_cell.length_c   1.000
_cell.angle_alpha   90.00
_cell.angle_beta   90.00
_cell.angle_gamma   90.00
#
_symmetry.space_group_name_H-M   'P 1'
#
loop_
_entity.id
_entity.type
_entity.pdbx_description
1 polymer ?
#
loop_
_entity_poly.entity_id
_entity_poly.type
_entity_poly.pdbx_seq_one_letter_code
_entity_poly.pdbx_strand_id
1 'polypeptide(L)'
;IACVGGKTSSVTTATYREFGDPFRHPPRTAALTLSTIRKIASEVDPKDVEAFEKESLKYRLNGVVLPFWRDWPLAEPSVFLTSEPLHHWHKQFWDHDAKWCIFAVGSQEIDFRF
;
A
#
# COMPACT_ATOMS: atom_id res chain seq x y z
N ILE A 1 -0.49 0.36 1.25
CA ILE A 1 -0.36 1.76 0.76
C ILE A 1 0.04 1.82 -0.73
N ALA A 2 1.05 1.07 -1.18
CA ALA A 2 1.44 0.96 -2.60
C ALA A 2 0.56 0.01 -3.45
N CYS A 3 -0.61 -0.39 -2.93
CA CYS A 3 -1.54 -1.37 -3.52
C CYS A 3 -1.00 -2.81 -3.69
N VAL A 4 0.08 -3.14 -2.96
CA VAL A 4 0.69 -4.48 -2.98
C VAL A 4 0.12 -5.35 -1.87
N GLY A 5 -0.21 -6.60 -2.20
CA GLY A 5 -0.68 -7.61 -1.27
C GLY A 5 0.44 -8.19 -0.40
N GLY A 6 0.07 -8.94 0.63
CA GLY A 6 1.05 -9.59 1.51
C GLY A 6 2.00 -10.54 0.77
N LYS A 7 3.15 -10.83 1.40
CA LYS A 7 4.15 -11.79 0.88
C LYS A 7 4.68 -11.46 -0.52
N THR A 8 4.72 -10.18 -0.85
CA THR A 8 5.15 -9.66 -2.16
C THR A 8 6.04 -8.45 -1.94
N SER A 9 7.06 -8.28 -2.79
CA SER A 9 7.93 -7.10 -2.75
C SER A 9 7.12 -5.84 -3.12
N SER A 10 7.31 -4.76 -2.36
CA SER A 10 6.74 -3.45 -2.70
C SER A 10 7.55 -2.73 -3.80
N VAL A 11 8.76 -3.20 -4.09
CA VAL A 11 9.70 -2.55 -5.00
C VAL A 11 9.81 -3.27 -6.33
N THR A 12 9.67 -4.60 -6.33
CA THR A 12 9.83 -5.48 -7.50
C THR A 12 8.60 -6.37 -7.70
N THR A 13 8.56 -7.09 -8.82
CA THR A 13 7.53 -8.11 -9.06
C THR A 13 7.76 -9.41 -8.29
N ALA A 14 8.87 -9.51 -7.54
CA ALA A 14 9.22 -10.69 -6.76
C ALA A 14 8.18 -11.01 -5.68
N THR A 15 7.97 -12.29 -5.47
CA THR A 15 7.16 -12.89 -4.41
C THR A 15 8.05 -13.46 -3.31
N TYR A 16 7.47 -13.75 -2.15
CA TYR A 16 8.21 -14.32 -1.02
C TYR A 16 8.96 -15.63 -1.33
N ARG A 17 8.56 -16.36 -2.39
CA ARG A 17 9.23 -17.60 -2.81
C ARG A 17 10.53 -17.35 -3.58
N GLU A 18 10.66 -16.16 -4.14
CA GLU A 18 11.79 -15.71 -4.95
C GLU A 18 12.75 -14.84 -4.12
N PHE A 19 12.39 -14.53 -2.87
CA PHE A 19 13.27 -13.77 -1.99
C PHE A 19 14.52 -14.60 -1.66
N GLY A 20 15.69 -13.99 -1.91
CA GLY A 20 17.00 -14.61 -1.72
C GLY A 20 17.53 -15.33 -2.95
N ASP A 21 16.77 -15.38 -4.05
CA ASP A 21 17.33 -15.79 -5.34
C ASP A 21 18.31 -14.72 -5.88
N PRO A 22 19.28 -15.11 -6.74
CA PRO A 22 20.22 -14.16 -7.33
C PRO A 22 19.62 -13.37 -8.52
N PHE A 23 18.36 -13.60 -8.86
CA PHE A 23 17.73 -13.01 -10.03
C PHE A 23 17.19 -11.62 -9.70
N ARG A 24 17.56 -10.64 -10.54
CA ARG A 24 17.01 -9.29 -10.40
C ARG A 24 15.61 -9.24 -11.02
N HIS A 25 14.61 -9.44 -10.19
CA HIS A 25 13.21 -9.31 -10.58
C HIS A 25 12.89 -7.90 -11.11
N PRO A 26 12.01 -7.78 -12.13
CA PRO A 26 11.58 -6.49 -12.66
C PRO A 26 11.05 -5.53 -11.59
N PRO A 27 11.23 -4.21 -11.76
CA PRO A 27 10.64 -3.22 -10.88
C PRO A 27 9.11 -3.26 -10.95
N ARG A 28 8.45 -2.99 -9.82
CA ARG A 28 7.00 -2.80 -9.77
C ARG A 28 6.68 -1.34 -10.04
N THR A 29 6.21 -1.05 -11.25
CA THR A 29 5.89 0.32 -11.65
C THR A 29 4.44 0.68 -11.31
N ALA A 30 4.17 1.98 -11.15
CA ALA A 30 2.84 2.53 -11.05
C ALA A 30 1.96 2.09 -12.23
N ALA A 31 2.51 2.15 -13.45
CA ALA A 31 1.83 1.74 -14.67
C ALA A 31 1.39 0.28 -14.63
N LEU A 32 2.25 -0.63 -14.19
CA LEU A 32 1.94 -2.06 -14.04
C LEU A 32 0.83 -2.29 -13.03
N THR A 33 0.91 -1.63 -11.87
CA THR A 33 -0.13 -1.76 -10.83
C THR A 33 -1.47 -1.25 -11.34
N LEU A 34 -1.51 -0.06 -11.96
CA LEU A 34 -2.76 0.54 -12.45
C LEU A 34 -3.37 -0.25 -13.61
N SER A 35 -2.57 -0.77 -14.55
CA SER A 35 -3.09 -1.60 -15.63
C SER A 35 -3.69 -2.91 -15.12
N THR A 36 -3.07 -3.51 -14.10
CA THR A 36 -3.57 -4.72 -13.44
C THR A 36 -4.89 -4.46 -12.71
N ILE A 37 -5.00 -3.35 -11.98
CA ILE A 37 -6.26 -2.93 -11.33
C ILE A 37 -7.37 -2.74 -12.37
N ARG A 38 -7.10 -2.06 -13.49
CA ARG A 38 -8.06 -1.88 -14.58
C ARG A 38 -8.51 -3.20 -15.19
N LYS A 39 -7.58 -4.15 -15.35
CA LYS A 39 -7.90 -5.50 -15.81
C LYS A 39 -8.88 -6.18 -14.86
N ILE A 40 -8.57 -6.20 -13.56
CA ILE A 40 -9.44 -6.83 -12.55
C ILE A 40 -10.83 -6.16 -12.55
N ALA A 41 -10.88 -4.83 -12.61
CA ALA A 41 -12.13 -4.07 -12.65
C ALA A 41 -12.97 -4.30 -13.93
N SER A 42 -12.38 -4.86 -14.98
CA SER A 42 -13.12 -5.28 -16.18
C SER A 42 -13.73 -6.68 -16.05
N GLU A 43 -13.25 -7.48 -15.10
CA GLU A 43 -13.65 -8.87 -14.88
C GLU A 43 -14.56 -9.03 -13.64
N VAL A 44 -14.37 -8.16 -12.63
CA VAL A 44 -15.06 -8.21 -11.34
C VAL A 44 -15.57 -6.81 -10.97
N ASP A 45 -16.82 -6.71 -10.51
CA ASP A 45 -17.40 -5.45 -10.05
C ASP A 45 -16.59 -4.92 -8.85
N PRO A 46 -15.97 -3.73 -8.95
CA PRO A 46 -15.23 -3.12 -7.84
C PRO A 46 -16.07 -2.83 -6.59
N LYS A 47 -17.40 -2.86 -6.69
CA LYS A 47 -18.32 -2.72 -5.54
C LYS A 47 -18.49 -4.02 -4.76
N ASP A 48 -18.22 -5.17 -5.39
CA ASP A 48 -18.13 -6.45 -4.69
C ASP A 48 -16.72 -6.57 -4.09
N VAL A 49 -16.56 -5.99 -2.90
CA VAL A 49 -15.26 -5.86 -2.22
C VAL A 49 -14.62 -7.23 -2.00
N GLU A 50 -15.40 -8.25 -1.63
CA GLU A 50 -14.86 -9.59 -1.35
C GLU A 50 -14.38 -10.25 -2.64
N ALA A 51 -15.19 -10.22 -3.71
CA ALA A 51 -14.79 -10.77 -4.99
C ALA A 51 -13.58 -10.03 -5.57
N PHE A 52 -13.57 -8.70 -5.48
CA PHE A 52 -12.50 -7.87 -6.01
C PHE A 52 -11.18 -8.07 -5.26
N GLU A 53 -11.21 -8.16 -3.93
CA GLU A 53 -10.04 -8.48 -3.12
C GLU A 53 -9.49 -9.86 -3.48
N LYS A 54 -10.36 -10.88 -3.55
CA LYS A 54 -9.97 -12.24 -3.90
C LYS A 54 -9.31 -12.32 -5.27
N GLU A 55 -9.84 -11.61 -6.27
CA GLU A 55 -9.25 -11.55 -7.60
C GLU A 55 -7.91 -10.79 -7.57
N SER A 56 -7.85 -9.66 -6.87
CA SER A 56 -6.64 -8.85 -6.71
C SER A 56 -5.46 -9.61 -6.10
N LEU A 57 -5.73 -10.48 -5.11
CA LEU A 57 -4.70 -11.29 -4.46
C LEU A 57 -4.00 -12.26 -5.42
N LYS A 58 -4.68 -12.73 -6.48
CA LYS A 58 -4.06 -13.56 -7.52
C LYS A 58 -2.97 -12.80 -8.28
N TYR A 59 -3.14 -11.48 -8.41
CA TYR A 59 -2.17 -10.58 -9.02
C TYR A 59 -1.22 -9.92 -8.01
N ARG A 60 -1.23 -10.39 -6.76
CA ARG A 60 -0.41 -9.84 -5.66
C ARG A 60 -0.75 -8.39 -5.32
N LEU A 61 -1.98 -7.97 -5.57
CA LEU A 61 -2.51 -6.68 -5.14
C LEU A 61 -3.39 -6.84 -3.91
N ASN A 62 -3.67 -5.74 -3.20
CA ASN A 62 -4.39 -5.74 -1.93
C ASN A 62 -5.88 -5.35 -2.03
N GLY A 63 -6.48 -5.39 -3.23
CA GLY A 63 -7.90 -5.04 -3.43
C GLY A 63 -8.21 -3.55 -3.56
N VAL A 64 -7.21 -2.65 -3.49
CA VAL A 64 -7.46 -1.22 -3.68
C VAL A 64 -7.78 -0.92 -5.16
N VAL A 65 -9.01 -0.47 -5.41
CA VAL A 65 -9.51 -0.08 -6.74
C VAL A 65 -8.93 1.26 -7.20
N LEU A 66 -8.84 2.22 -6.28
CA LEU A 66 -8.50 3.61 -6.58
C LEU A 66 -7.33 4.07 -5.68
N PRO A 67 -6.08 3.81 -6.09
CA PRO A 67 -4.91 4.24 -5.32
C PRO A 67 -4.91 5.77 -5.17
N PHE A 68 -4.53 6.28 -4.00
CA PHE A 68 -4.51 7.73 -3.74
C PHE A 68 -3.42 8.47 -4.56
N TRP A 69 -2.34 7.76 -4.91
CA TRP A 69 -1.21 8.27 -5.69
C TRP A 69 -1.42 8.18 -7.21
N ARG A 70 -2.54 7.61 -7.68
CA ARG A 70 -2.74 7.28 -9.10
C ARG A 70 -2.66 8.49 -10.04
N ASP A 71 -3.01 9.67 -9.52
CA ASP A 71 -3.10 10.92 -10.28
C ASP A 71 -1.88 11.83 -10.03
N TRP A 72 -0.88 11.35 -9.28
CA TRP A 72 0.33 12.12 -8.96
C TRP A 72 1.33 12.00 -10.12
N PRO A 73 1.77 13.11 -10.74
CA PRO A 73 2.73 13.08 -11.83
C PRO A 73 4.03 12.37 -11.39
N LEU A 74 4.51 11.44 -12.21
CA LEU A 74 5.76 10.69 -11.99
C LEU A 74 5.80 9.88 -10.67
N ALA A 75 4.66 9.64 -10.02
CA ALA A 75 4.64 8.87 -8.79
C ALA A 75 4.93 7.39 -9.06
N GLU A 76 6.05 6.91 -8.51
CA GLU A 76 6.41 5.49 -8.47
C GLU A 76 6.35 4.99 -7.02
N PRO A 77 5.25 4.34 -6.59
CA PRO A 77 5.09 3.85 -5.21
C PRO A 77 6.24 2.96 -4.72
N SER A 78 6.87 2.21 -5.61
CA SER A 78 8.04 1.38 -5.31
C SER A 78 9.27 2.20 -4.89
N VAL A 79 9.30 3.50 -5.17
CA VAL A 79 10.39 4.42 -4.83
C VAL A 79 10.13 5.12 -3.49
N PHE A 80 8.90 5.57 -3.22
CA PHE A 80 8.59 6.42 -2.05
C PHE A 80 7.63 5.80 -1.01
N LEU A 81 6.99 4.67 -1.32
CA LEU A 81 6.08 3.93 -0.43
C LEU A 81 6.62 2.52 -0.13
N THR A 82 7.92 2.44 0.16
CA THR A 82 8.59 1.19 0.57
C THR A 82 8.19 0.81 2.01
N SER A 83 8.72 -0.30 2.53
CA SER A 83 8.41 -0.75 3.91
C SER A 83 8.90 0.21 4.99
N GLU A 84 9.95 0.97 4.70
CA GLU A 84 10.57 1.93 5.63
C GLU A 84 9.63 3.09 5.98
N PRO A 85 9.06 3.83 5.01
CA PRO A 85 8.06 4.87 5.26
C PRO A 85 6.96 4.47 6.24
N LEU A 86 6.42 3.26 6.14
CA LEU A 86 5.30 2.87 6.98
C LEU A 86 5.72 2.65 8.44
N HIS A 87 6.89 2.05 8.67
CA HIS A 87 7.43 1.88 10.01
C HIS A 87 7.95 3.21 10.58
N HIS A 88 8.73 3.95 9.80
CA HIS A 88 9.38 5.18 10.25
C HIS A 88 8.38 6.32 10.42
N TRP A 89 7.48 6.56 9.46
CA TRP A 89 6.50 7.64 9.58
C TRP A 89 5.49 7.37 10.69
N HIS A 90 4.98 6.14 10.80
CA HIS A 90 4.06 5.80 11.88
C HIS A 90 4.74 5.96 13.25
N LYS A 91 5.95 5.42 13.41
CA LYS A 91 6.70 5.57 14.66
C LYS A 91 7.00 7.03 14.97
N GLN A 92 7.47 7.80 13.99
CA GLN A 92 7.78 9.22 14.15
C GLN A 92 6.54 10.00 14.59
N PHE A 93 5.41 9.84 13.89
CA PHE A 93 4.14 10.49 14.22
C PHE A 93 3.65 10.09 15.60
N TRP A 94 3.65 8.79 15.91
CA TRP A 94 3.16 8.31 17.20
C TRP A 94 4.02 8.79 18.37
N ASP A 95 5.35 8.67 18.24
CA ASP A 95 6.27 8.94 19.33
C ASP A 95 6.49 10.44 19.59
N HIS A 96 6.19 11.30 18.62
CA HIS A 96 6.37 12.75 18.74
C HIS A 96 5.02 13.46 18.68
N ASP A 97 4.43 13.60 17.50
CA ASP A 97 3.28 14.46 17.26
C ASP A 97 2.06 14.01 18.07
N ALA A 98 1.69 12.73 17.97
CA ALA A 98 0.52 12.20 18.66
C ALA A 98 0.69 12.25 20.19
N LYS A 99 1.86 11.85 20.71
CA LYS A 99 2.15 11.94 22.15
C LYS A 99 2.13 13.37 22.67
N TRP A 100 2.65 14.34 21.92
CA TRP A 100 2.57 15.75 22.29
C TRP A 100 1.15 16.27 22.29
N CYS A 101 0.34 15.93 21.28
CA CYS A 101 -1.07 16.29 21.24
C CYS A 101 -1.84 15.68 22.43
N ILE A 102 -1.63 14.39 22.72
CA ILE A 102 -2.25 13.71 23.86
C ILE A 102 -1.84 14.38 25.17
N PHE A 103 -0.57 14.79 25.31
CA PHE A 103 -0.10 15.48 26.51
C PHE A 103 -0.71 16.87 26.65
N ALA A 104 -0.79 17.64 25.56
CA ALA A 104 -1.28 19.01 25.58
C ALA A 104 -2.80 19.11 25.79
N VAL A 105 -3.56 18.19 25.18
CA VAL A 105 -5.03 18.25 25.12
C VAL A 105 -5.68 17.25 26.10
N GLY A 106 -4.98 16.18 26.46
CA GLY A 106 -5.49 15.07 27.26
C GLY A 106 -6.03 13.94 26.39
N SER A 107 -5.78 12.69 26.80
CA SER A 107 -6.20 11.50 26.03
C SER A 107 -7.72 11.41 25.86
N GLN A 108 -8.50 11.81 26.87
CA GLN A 108 -9.96 11.76 26.83
C GLN A 108 -10.55 12.65 25.73
N GLU A 109 -9.96 13.83 25.52
CA GLU A 109 -10.43 14.78 24.50
C GLU A 109 -9.99 14.34 23.10
N ILE A 110 -8.83 13.69 22.97
CA ILE A 110 -8.39 13.09 21.70
C ILE A 110 -9.33 11.95 21.30
N ASP A 111 -9.62 11.01 22.20
CA ASP A 111 -10.52 9.86 21.97
C ASP A 111 -11.98 10.29 21.69
N PHE A 112 -12.41 11.45 22.20
CA PHE A 112 -13.74 11.97 21.91
C PHE A 112 -13.87 12.48 20.46
N ARG A 113 -12.77 12.94 19.85
CA ARG A 113 -12.79 13.61 18.53
C ARG A 113 -12.41 12.71 17.35
N PHE A 114 -11.65 11.65 17.58
CA PHE A 114 -11.09 10.76 16.53
C PHE A 114 -11.33 9.30 16.89
#